data_AF-A0A9E0M8I7-F1
#
_entry.id   AF-A0A9E0M8I7-F1
#
_cell.length_a   1.000
_cell.length_b   1.000
_cell.length_c   1.000
_cell.angle_alpha   90.00
_cell.angle_beta   90.00
_cell.angle_gamma   90.00
#
_symmetry.space_group_name_H-M   'P 1'
#
loop_
_entity.id
_entity.type
_entity.pdbx_description
1 polymer ?
#
loop_
_entity_poly.entity_id
_entity_poly.type
_entity_poly.pdbx_seq_one_letter_code
_entity_poly.pdbx_strand_id
1 'polypeptide(L)'
;MAHVHAAQDPAQDLRTEHASLGQELQQSLFGRPMVLHSQQTGDSVSGEVFAVVDHPLELVRAQLSTAQQWCEVLLIHVNTKSCQAAPSQGSDGVLTVYFGKKTAQELGDAARVDFTYRTIADSAQFMHIAMRAENGPMATGNYRITFQAVKLDAGRSFIRFMYAYDVGLAGQLAMKVYLATAGRDKVGFSQDPARGDQVDSLVGGMRGVIERNAMRYYLAIDVTLDTADVKPAERRREQRLNEWFTATERFKRQLHELDRDDYLSIKRAEFRRALVHR
;
A
#
# COMPACT_ATOMS: atom_id res chain seq x y z
N MET A 1 44.72 -9.04 -6.96
CA MET A 1 43.63 -9.71 -6.21
C MET A 1 42.38 -8.87 -6.40
N ALA A 2 41.50 -9.30 -7.32
CA ALA A 2 40.23 -8.61 -7.54
C ALA A 2 39.27 -9.02 -6.43
N HIS A 3 38.88 -8.07 -5.58
CA HIS A 3 37.76 -8.26 -4.68
C HIS A 3 36.49 -8.37 -5.52
N VAL A 4 36.05 -9.60 -5.77
CA VAL A 4 34.70 -9.88 -6.24
C VAL A 4 33.76 -9.41 -5.13
N HIS A 5 33.13 -8.25 -5.31
CA HIS A 5 31.92 -7.95 -4.56
C HIS A 5 30.92 -9.06 -4.89
N ALA A 6 30.68 -9.96 -3.93
CA ALA A 6 29.59 -10.92 -4.04
C ALA A 6 28.32 -10.10 -4.33
N ALA A 7 27.62 -10.44 -5.42
CA ALA A 7 26.32 -9.86 -5.69
C ALA A 7 25.45 -10.09 -4.43
N GLN A 8 24.96 -9.01 -3.83
CA GLN A 8 24.11 -9.08 -2.64
C GLN A 8 22.89 -9.94 -2.95
N ASP A 9 22.60 -10.93 -2.10
CA ASP A 9 21.39 -11.75 -2.19
C ASP A 9 20.22 -10.95 -1.60
N PRO A 10 19.28 -10.43 -2.42
CA PRO A 10 18.21 -9.58 -1.93
C PRO A 10 17.31 -10.26 -0.90
N ALA A 11 17.26 -11.60 -0.90
CA ALA A 11 16.53 -12.36 0.11
C ALA A 11 17.25 -12.31 1.46
N GLN A 12 18.59 -12.37 1.49
CA GLN A 12 19.36 -12.22 2.73
C GLN A 12 19.35 -10.79 3.25
N ASP A 13 19.37 -9.80 2.37
CA ASP A 13 19.23 -8.40 2.76
C ASP A 13 17.90 -8.18 3.49
N LEU A 14 16.79 -8.68 2.94
CA LEU A 14 15.48 -8.54 3.57
C LEU A 14 15.36 -9.33 4.90
N ARG A 15 16.04 -10.47 5.04
CA ARG A 15 16.13 -11.18 6.34
C ARG A 15 16.97 -10.42 7.36
N THR A 16 18.04 -9.77 6.91
CA THR A 16 18.88 -8.93 7.76
C THR A 16 18.09 -7.72 8.27
N GLU A 17 17.30 -7.10 7.39
CA GLU A 17 16.39 -6.01 7.75
C GLU A 17 15.31 -6.45 8.76
N HIS A 18 14.72 -7.64 8.58
CA HIS A 18 13.84 -8.24 9.58
C HIS A 18 14.53 -8.40 10.94
N ALA A 19 15.77 -8.92 10.95
CA ALA A 19 16.52 -9.11 12.20
C ALA A 19 16.84 -7.77 12.88
N SER A 20 17.18 -6.72 12.12
CA SER A 20 17.46 -5.40 12.69
C SER A 20 16.22 -4.73 13.29
N LEU A 21 15.04 -4.99 12.75
CA LEU A 21 13.77 -4.43 13.24
C LEU A 21 13.16 -5.23 14.41
N GLY A 22 13.83 -6.28 14.91
CA GLY A 22 13.26 -7.26 15.83
C GLY A 22 12.58 -6.67 17.06
N GLN A 23 13.19 -5.68 17.73
CA GLN A 23 12.59 -5.03 18.90
C GLN A 23 11.37 -4.18 18.53
N GLU A 24 11.46 -3.39 17.45
CA GLU A 24 10.37 -2.52 16.99
C GLU A 24 9.15 -3.32 16.54
N LEU A 25 9.37 -4.44 15.84
CA LEU A 25 8.32 -5.38 15.46
C LEU A 25 7.63 -5.96 16.71
N GLN A 26 8.38 -6.33 17.75
CA GLN A 26 7.81 -6.87 18.99
C GLN A 26 7.03 -5.83 19.80
N GLN A 27 7.47 -4.56 19.77
CA GLN A 27 6.87 -3.44 20.50
C GLN A 27 5.79 -2.70 19.69
N SER A 28 5.37 -3.29 18.57
CA SER A 28 4.45 -2.63 17.65
C SER A 28 3.13 -2.26 18.31
N LEU A 29 2.75 -0.99 18.17
CA LEU A 29 1.48 -0.45 18.63
C LEU A 29 0.30 -0.81 17.72
N PHE A 30 0.55 -1.50 16.61
CA PHE A 30 -0.45 -1.84 15.60
C PHE A 30 -1.19 -3.15 15.89
N GLY A 31 -0.89 -3.81 17.03
CA GLY A 31 -1.51 -5.07 17.43
C GLY A 31 -1.02 -6.29 16.64
N ARG A 32 0.12 -6.15 15.96
CA ARG A 32 0.78 -7.18 15.14
C ARG A 32 2.23 -6.76 14.89
N PRO A 33 3.16 -7.66 14.53
CA PRO A 33 4.55 -7.29 14.31
C PRO A 33 4.71 -6.46 13.03
N MET A 34 4.64 -5.13 13.18
CA MET A 34 4.71 -4.17 12.08
C MET A 34 5.44 -2.89 12.49
N VAL A 35 6.22 -2.34 11.56
CA VAL A 35 6.85 -1.03 11.66
C VAL A 35 6.41 -0.18 10.46
N LEU A 36 6.17 1.12 10.69
CA LEU A 36 5.87 2.11 9.66
C LEU A 36 6.92 3.22 9.72
N HIS A 37 7.67 3.38 8.64
CA HIS A 37 8.59 4.49 8.43
C HIS A 37 8.05 5.47 7.39
N SER A 38 8.36 6.75 7.55
CA SER A 38 7.99 7.78 6.57
C SER A 38 9.08 8.83 6.45
N GLN A 39 9.34 9.25 5.21
CA GLN A 39 10.33 10.27 4.92
C GLN A 39 9.77 11.33 3.97
N GLN A 40 10.28 12.54 4.12
CA GLN A 40 10.04 13.65 3.21
C GLN A 40 11.37 14.38 3.00
N THR A 41 11.89 14.35 1.78
CA THR A 41 13.17 14.95 1.41
C THR A 41 12.99 15.76 0.14
N GLY A 42 13.11 17.08 0.24
CA GLY A 42 12.81 17.98 -0.87
C GLY A 42 11.36 17.84 -1.33
N ASP A 43 11.18 17.47 -2.58
CA ASP A 43 9.89 17.21 -3.22
C ASP A 43 9.45 15.73 -3.15
N SER A 44 10.33 14.83 -2.69
CA SER A 44 10.04 13.41 -2.60
C SER A 44 9.45 13.02 -1.24
N VAL A 45 8.45 12.14 -1.27
CA VAL A 45 7.84 11.54 -0.07
C VAL A 45 7.78 10.04 -0.20
N SER A 46 7.99 9.34 0.92
CA SER A 46 7.86 7.89 0.99
C SER A 46 7.24 7.43 2.30
N GLY A 47 6.50 6.34 2.23
CA GLY A 47 6.03 5.56 3.36
C GLY A 47 6.41 4.10 3.14
N GLU A 48 6.97 3.48 4.17
CA GLU A 48 7.46 2.11 4.15
C GLU A 48 6.88 1.33 5.30
N VAL A 49 6.29 0.18 4.99
CA VAL A 49 5.75 -0.75 5.96
C VAL A 49 6.58 -2.02 5.94
N PHE A 50 7.02 -2.44 7.12
CA PHE A 50 7.64 -3.72 7.38
C PHE A 50 6.69 -4.53 8.26
N ALA A 51 6.38 -5.76 7.89
CA ALA A 51 5.46 -6.58 8.69
C ALA A 51 5.78 -8.06 8.62
N VAL A 52 5.56 -8.77 9.73
CA VAL A 52 5.40 -10.22 9.70
C VAL A 52 3.94 -10.52 9.41
N VAL A 53 3.69 -11.31 8.37
CA VAL A 53 2.36 -11.83 8.05
C VAL A 53 2.31 -13.31 8.40
N ASP A 54 1.20 -13.73 9.02
CA ASP A 54 0.96 -15.13 9.43
C ASP A 54 0.50 -16.00 8.26
N HIS A 55 1.18 -15.84 7.12
CA HIS A 55 0.93 -16.56 5.88
C HIS A 55 2.24 -17.11 5.28
N PRO A 56 2.24 -18.35 4.78
CA PRO A 56 3.40 -18.90 4.09
C PRO A 56 3.68 -18.13 2.81
N LEU A 57 4.96 -18.01 2.43
CA LEU A 57 5.36 -17.26 1.24
C LEU A 57 4.68 -17.76 -0.04
N GLU A 58 4.37 -19.05 -0.11
CA GLU A 58 3.60 -19.63 -1.22
C GLU A 58 2.22 -18.95 -1.39
N LEU A 59 1.48 -18.74 -0.31
CA LEU A 59 0.19 -18.05 -0.33
C LEU A 59 0.39 -16.58 -0.73
N VAL A 60 1.40 -15.91 -0.17
CA VAL A 60 1.73 -14.51 -0.51
C VAL A 60 2.00 -14.37 -2.02
N ARG A 61 2.82 -15.26 -2.58
CA ARG A 61 3.11 -15.30 -4.02
C ARG A 61 1.85 -15.60 -4.83
N ALA A 62 1.02 -16.54 -4.39
CA ALA A 62 -0.22 -16.91 -5.05
C ALA A 62 -1.28 -15.80 -5.04
N GLN A 63 -1.19 -14.84 -4.11
CA GLN A 63 -2.13 -13.71 -4.02
C GLN A 63 -1.59 -12.41 -4.61
N LEU A 64 -0.28 -12.26 -4.85
CA LEU A 64 0.33 -10.96 -5.16
C LEU A 64 1.36 -10.99 -6.31
N SER A 65 1.51 -12.08 -7.07
CA SER A 65 2.52 -12.22 -8.15
C SER A 65 2.11 -11.60 -9.49
N THR A 66 0.85 -11.21 -9.68
CA THR A 66 0.35 -10.71 -10.97
C THR A 66 -0.25 -9.32 -10.89
N ALA A 67 -0.19 -8.58 -12.00
CA ALA A 67 -0.87 -7.28 -12.14
C ALA A 67 -2.38 -7.36 -11.81
N GLN A 68 -3.04 -8.44 -12.20
CA GLN A 68 -4.47 -8.64 -11.95
C GLN A 68 -4.79 -8.78 -10.46
N GLN A 69 -3.94 -9.49 -9.71
CA GLN A 69 -4.04 -9.62 -8.26
C GLN A 69 -3.82 -8.28 -7.55
N TRP A 70 -2.81 -7.51 -7.97
CA TRP A 70 -2.58 -6.17 -7.45
C TRP A 70 -3.77 -5.23 -7.73
N CYS A 71 -4.48 -5.39 -8.85
CA CYS A 71 -5.72 -4.66 -9.03
C CYS A 71 -6.80 -5.00 -8.01
N GLU A 72 -6.87 -6.22 -7.48
CA GLU A 72 -7.82 -6.54 -6.41
C GLU A 72 -7.44 -5.88 -5.08
N VAL A 73 -6.14 -5.77 -4.80
CA VAL A 73 -5.60 -5.05 -3.63
C VAL A 73 -5.85 -3.55 -3.75
N LEU A 74 -5.53 -2.95 -4.91
CA LEU A 74 -5.69 -1.52 -5.13
C LEU A 74 -7.17 -1.11 -5.14
N LEU A 75 -8.04 -1.97 -5.68
CA LEU A 75 -9.46 -1.66 -5.83
C LEU A 75 -10.23 -1.67 -4.51
N ILE A 76 -9.72 -2.18 -3.39
CA ILE A 76 -10.40 -2.01 -2.08
C ILE A 76 -10.10 -0.65 -1.43
N HIS A 77 -9.06 0.05 -1.87
CA HIS A 77 -8.70 1.38 -1.34
C HIS A 77 -9.79 2.43 -1.66
N VAL A 78 -10.11 3.30 -0.68
CA VAL A 78 -11.21 4.28 -0.77
C VAL A 78 -11.10 5.27 -1.94
N ASN A 79 -9.87 5.58 -2.36
CA ASN A 79 -9.58 6.49 -3.47
C ASN A 79 -9.41 5.81 -4.83
N THR A 80 -9.54 4.48 -4.94
CA THR A 80 -9.39 3.77 -6.23
C THR A 80 -10.75 3.46 -6.83
N LYS A 81 -11.02 3.97 -8.03
CA LYS A 81 -12.31 3.89 -8.74
C LYS A 81 -12.38 2.74 -9.74
N SER A 82 -11.26 2.38 -10.30
CA SER A 82 -11.12 1.21 -11.16
C SER A 82 -9.66 0.80 -11.18
N CYS A 83 -9.41 -0.49 -11.38
CA CYS A 83 -8.10 -1.01 -11.71
C CYS A 83 -8.27 -2.14 -12.71
N GLN A 84 -7.54 -2.04 -13.83
CA GLN A 84 -7.53 -3.04 -14.88
C GLN A 84 -6.08 -3.41 -15.17
N ALA A 85 -5.79 -4.70 -15.23
CA ALA A 85 -4.51 -5.20 -15.69
C ALA A 85 -4.63 -5.52 -17.18
N ALA A 86 -3.73 -4.99 -18.01
CA ALA A 86 -3.66 -5.41 -19.40
C ALA A 86 -3.26 -6.90 -19.47
N PRO A 87 -3.82 -7.69 -20.40
CA PRO A 87 -3.30 -9.03 -20.68
C PRO A 87 -1.81 -8.92 -21.02
N SER A 88 -0.97 -9.69 -20.35
CA SER A 88 0.46 -9.68 -20.61
C SER A 88 0.97 -11.07 -20.99
N GLN A 89 2.00 -11.08 -21.84
CA GLN A 89 2.78 -12.27 -22.13
C GLN A 89 3.97 -12.28 -21.18
N GLY A 90 3.92 -13.13 -20.14
CA GLY A 90 4.94 -13.18 -19.08
C GLY A 90 4.50 -12.51 -17.78
N SER A 91 5.47 -12.27 -16.89
CA SER A 91 5.24 -11.77 -15.52
C SER A 91 5.18 -10.25 -15.39
N ASP A 92 5.47 -9.52 -16.46
CA ASP A 92 5.44 -8.06 -16.51
C ASP A 92 4.09 -7.61 -17.09
N GLY A 93 3.69 -6.36 -16.87
CA GLY A 93 2.39 -5.88 -17.35
C GLY A 93 2.16 -4.40 -17.14
N VAL A 94 0.90 -3.98 -17.34
CA VAL A 94 0.45 -2.61 -17.07
C VAL A 94 -0.81 -2.66 -16.23
N LEU A 95 -0.88 -1.86 -15.17
CA LEU A 95 -2.10 -1.60 -14.41
C LEU A 95 -2.60 -0.20 -14.75
N THR A 96 -3.79 -0.12 -15.32
CA THR A 96 -4.52 1.13 -15.51
C THR A 96 -5.39 1.37 -14.28
N VAL A 97 -5.00 2.34 -13.46
CA VAL A 97 -5.66 2.68 -12.20
C VAL A 97 -6.33 4.03 -12.32
N TYR A 98 -7.57 4.13 -11.86
CA TYR A 98 -8.30 5.40 -11.79
C TYR A 98 -8.39 5.84 -10.34
N PHE A 99 -7.70 6.92 -9.98
CA PHE A 99 -7.75 7.52 -8.65
C PHE A 99 -8.77 8.65 -8.59
N GLY A 100 -9.53 8.72 -7.49
CA GLY A 100 -10.66 9.62 -7.37
C GLY A 100 -10.96 10.07 -5.94
N LYS A 101 -12.12 10.71 -5.79
CA LYS A 101 -12.66 11.19 -4.51
C LYS A 101 -13.00 10.01 -3.59
N LYS A 102 -13.40 10.28 -2.35
CA LYS A 102 -13.88 9.22 -1.44
C LYS A 102 -15.31 8.78 -1.76
N THR A 103 -16.09 9.64 -2.41
CA THR A 103 -17.48 9.39 -2.81
C THR A 103 -17.58 8.59 -4.11
N ALA A 104 -18.80 8.21 -4.48
CA ALA A 104 -19.12 7.76 -5.84
C ALA A 104 -18.66 8.80 -6.87
N GLN A 105 -18.12 8.32 -7.99
CA GLN A 105 -17.53 9.14 -9.03
C GLN A 105 -17.54 8.38 -10.36
N GLU A 106 -17.87 9.09 -11.44
CA GLU A 106 -17.72 8.58 -12.80
C GLU A 106 -16.25 8.42 -13.18
N LEU A 107 -15.92 7.38 -13.96
CA LEU A 107 -14.52 7.12 -14.32
C LEU A 107 -13.88 8.24 -15.16
N GLY A 108 -14.67 8.95 -15.97
CA GLY A 108 -14.20 10.09 -16.76
C GLY A 108 -13.70 11.26 -15.92
N ASP A 109 -14.16 11.38 -14.67
CA ASP A 109 -13.75 12.43 -13.73
C ASP A 109 -12.60 11.97 -12.82
N ALA A 110 -12.21 10.70 -12.88
CA ALA A 110 -11.13 10.13 -12.09
C ALA A 110 -9.79 10.26 -12.83
N ALA A 111 -8.72 10.51 -12.07
CA ALA A 111 -7.39 10.62 -12.63
C ALA A 111 -6.86 9.22 -13.01
N ARG A 112 -6.65 9.00 -14.31
CA ARG A 112 -6.01 7.79 -14.83
C ARG A 112 -4.50 7.82 -14.57
N VAL A 113 -3.97 6.71 -14.09
CA VAL A 113 -2.53 6.46 -13.91
C VAL A 113 -2.22 5.06 -14.42
N ASP A 114 -1.27 4.97 -15.34
CA ASP A 114 -0.81 3.72 -15.92
C ASP A 114 0.51 3.32 -15.25
N PHE A 115 0.47 2.26 -14.44
CA PHE A 115 1.65 1.71 -13.79
C PHE A 115 2.26 0.62 -14.66
N THR A 116 3.55 0.74 -14.96
CA THR A 116 4.36 -0.38 -15.41
C THR A 116 4.53 -1.36 -14.24
N TYR A 117 4.24 -2.64 -14.47
CA TYR A 117 4.37 -3.71 -13.50
C TYR A 117 5.51 -4.63 -13.91
N ARG A 118 6.39 -4.94 -12.95
CA ARG A 118 7.49 -5.87 -13.17
C ARG A 118 7.64 -6.86 -12.01
N THR A 119 7.85 -8.11 -12.37
CA THR A 119 8.31 -9.13 -11.43
C THR A 119 9.84 -9.15 -11.47
N ILE A 120 10.48 -8.61 -10.44
CA ILE A 120 11.95 -8.49 -10.37
C ILE A 120 12.56 -9.82 -9.94
N ALA A 121 11.93 -10.50 -8.98
CA ALA A 121 12.32 -11.83 -8.54
C ALA A 121 11.09 -12.59 -8.05
N ASP A 122 11.01 -13.88 -8.36
CA ASP A 122 9.98 -14.76 -7.84
C ASP A 122 10.53 -16.18 -7.65
N SER A 123 10.65 -16.61 -6.39
CA SER A 123 11.25 -17.89 -6.01
C SER A 123 10.57 -18.47 -4.77
N ALA A 124 10.91 -19.71 -4.42
CA ALA A 124 10.38 -20.37 -3.21
C ALA A 124 10.81 -19.71 -1.89
N GLN A 125 11.80 -18.80 -1.91
CA GLN A 125 12.35 -18.15 -0.72
C GLN A 125 12.13 -16.64 -0.69
N PHE A 126 11.84 -16.03 -1.84
CA PHE A 126 11.79 -14.58 -1.99
C PHE A 126 10.95 -14.15 -3.19
N MET A 127 10.23 -13.05 -3.04
CA MET A 127 9.57 -12.34 -4.13
C MET A 127 9.86 -10.84 -4.06
N HIS A 128 9.97 -10.21 -5.23
CA HIS A 128 10.13 -8.77 -5.39
C HIS A 128 9.38 -8.31 -6.63
N ILE A 129 8.48 -7.36 -6.42
CA ILE A 129 7.64 -6.77 -7.46
C ILE A 129 7.78 -5.25 -7.39
N ALA A 130 7.78 -4.61 -8.55
CA ALA A 130 7.76 -3.15 -8.65
C ALA A 130 6.65 -2.67 -9.57
N MET A 131 5.97 -1.61 -9.15
CA MET A 131 5.08 -0.81 -9.99
C MET A 131 5.60 0.62 -10.08
N ARG A 132 5.69 1.17 -11.29
CA ARG A 132 6.18 2.54 -11.52
C ARG A 132 5.28 3.31 -12.48
N ALA A 133 5.05 4.58 -12.18
CA ALA A 133 4.37 5.51 -13.08
C ALA A 133 5.08 6.87 -13.06
N GLU A 134 5.31 7.45 -14.23
CA GLU A 134 6.00 8.75 -14.35
C GLU A 134 5.11 9.90 -13.90
N ASN A 135 3.81 9.80 -14.15
CA ASN A 135 2.84 10.85 -13.89
C ASN A 135 1.73 10.35 -12.96
N GLY A 136 1.17 11.25 -12.16
CA GLY A 136 -0.02 10.97 -11.36
C GLY A 136 -0.88 12.20 -11.11
N PRO A 137 -1.93 12.06 -10.29
CA PRO A 137 -2.89 13.13 -10.04
C PRO A 137 -2.26 14.34 -9.35
N MET A 138 -2.86 15.52 -9.52
CA MET A 138 -2.54 16.72 -8.73
C MET A 138 -1.05 17.13 -8.76
N ALA A 139 -0.41 17.06 -9.93
CA ALA A 139 1.00 17.39 -10.14
C ALA A 139 1.98 16.54 -9.30
N THR A 140 1.63 15.27 -9.08
CA THR A 140 2.54 14.25 -8.55
C THR A 140 3.14 13.44 -9.69
N GLY A 141 4.29 12.81 -9.45
CA GLY A 141 4.96 11.99 -10.45
C GLY A 141 5.98 11.04 -9.84
N ASN A 142 6.70 10.33 -10.70
CA ASN A 142 7.75 9.37 -10.34
C ASN A 142 7.31 8.36 -9.27
N TYR A 143 6.09 7.85 -9.37
CA TYR A 143 5.57 6.85 -8.45
C TYR A 143 6.43 5.60 -8.45
N ARG A 144 6.73 5.12 -7.25
CA ARG A 144 7.50 3.89 -6.98
C ARG A 144 6.76 3.12 -5.90
N ILE A 145 6.15 2.02 -6.29
CA ILE A 145 5.54 1.07 -5.37
C ILE A 145 6.34 -0.22 -5.46
N THR A 146 6.90 -0.67 -4.34
CA THR A 146 7.62 -1.95 -4.29
C THR A 146 7.03 -2.83 -3.22
N PHE A 147 6.98 -4.13 -3.52
CA PHE A 147 6.59 -5.16 -2.58
C PHE A 147 7.64 -6.25 -2.60
N GLN A 148 8.18 -6.57 -1.43
CA GLN A 148 9.10 -7.66 -1.24
C GLN A 148 8.55 -8.57 -0.15
N ALA A 149 8.75 -9.87 -0.30
CA ALA A 149 8.48 -10.83 0.76
C ALA A 149 9.55 -11.92 0.81
N VAL A 150 9.91 -12.34 2.02
CA VAL A 150 10.85 -13.43 2.27
C VAL A 150 10.23 -14.45 3.23
N LYS A 151 10.49 -15.73 2.98
CA LYS A 151 10.05 -16.81 3.87
C LYS A 151 10.80 -16.71 5.20
N LEU A 152 10.06 -16.72 6.31
CA LEU A 152 10.63 -16.84 7.66
C LEU A 152 10.62 -18.30 8.11
N ASP A 153 9.46 -18.94 8.06
CA ASP A 153 9.26 -20.33 8.45
C ASP A 153 8.14 -20.98 7.61
N ALA A 154 7.57 -22.10 8.08
CA ALA A 154 6.54 -22.83 7.36
C ALA A 154 5.22 -22.06 7.24
N GLY A 155 4.91 -21.16 8.18
CA GLY A 155 3.62 -20.46 8.24
C GLY A 155 3.72 -18.94 8.13
N ARG A 156 4.92 -18.36 8.19
CA ARG A 156 5.09 -16.90 8.24
C ARG A 156 6.04 -16.37 7.17
N SER A 157 5.77 -15.14 6.76
CA SER A 157 6.61 -14.37 5.85
C SER A 157 6.87 -12.99 6.41
N PHE A 158 8.03 -12.43 6.08
CA PHE A 158 8.32 -11.02 6.33
C PHE A 158 8.14 -10.25 5.03
N ILE A 159 7.40 -9.15 5.09
CA ILE A 159 7.11 -8.30 3.95
C ILE A 159 7.67 -6.89 4.15
N ARG A 160 8.09 -6.28 3.04
CA ARG A 160 8.35 -4.84 2.92
C ARG A 160 7.48 -4.28 1.82
N PHE A 161 6.70 -3.26 2.14
CA PHE A 161 5.90 -2.49 1.19
C PHE A 161 6.34 -1.03 1.21
N MET A 162 6.81 -0.51 0.08
CA MET A 162 7.15 0.91 -0.08
C MET A 162 6.18 1.58 -1.03
N TYR A 163 5.73 2.77 -0.67
CA TYR A 163 4.97 3.68 -1.52
C TYR A 163 5.63 5.05 -1.51
N ALA A 164 6.15 5.47 -2.66
CA ALA A 164 6.84 6.74 -2.81
C ALA A 164 6.43 7.48 -4.09
N TYR A 165 6.48 8.80 -4.05
CA TYR A 165 6.26 9.68 -5.21
C TYR A 165 6.85 11.06 -4.95
N ASP A 166 7.00 11.82 -6.02
CA ASP A 166 7.49 13.19 -5.96
C ASP A 166 6.32 14.17 -6.17
N VAL A 167 6.39 15.33 -5.53
CA VAL A 167 5.34 16.36 -5.55
C VAL A 167 5.87 17.63 -6.21
N GLY A 168 5.37 17.92 -7.41
CA GLY A 168 5.74 19.14 -8.14
C GLY A 168 5.29 20.41 -7.42
N LEU A 169 5.84 21.56 -7.81
CA LEU A 169 5.62 22.86 -7.15
C LEU A 169 4.14 23.22 -6.97
N ALA A 170 3.32 23.03 -8.00
CA ALA A 170 1.88 23.28 -7.92
C ALA A 170 1.19 22.34 -6.91
N GLY A 171 1.59 21.06 -6.89
CA GLY A 171 1.11 20.07 -5.94
C GLY A 171 1.50 20.42 -4.49
N GLN A 172 2.72 20.90 -4.27
CA GLN A 172 3.18 21.35 -2.95
C GLN A 172 2.37 22.54 -2.44
N LEU A 173 2.07 23.51 -3.30
CA LEU A 173 1.23 24.66 -2.95
C LEU A 173 -0.20 24.23 -2.62
N ALA A 174 -0.81 23.41 -3.48
CA ALA A 174 -2.16 22.88 -3.25
C ALA A 174 -2.22 22.09 -1.94
N MET A 175 -1.19 21.30 -1.65
CA MET A 175 -1.09 20.54 -0.42
C MET A 175 -0.97 21.44 0.82
N LYS A 176 -0.20 22.53 0.76
CA LYS A 176 -0.16 23.52 1.86
C LYS A 176 -1.55 24.07 2.17
N VAL A 177 -2.33 24.41 1.13
CA VAL A 177 -3.71 24.91 1.29
C VAL A 177 -4.61 23.83 1.89
N TYR A 178 -4.53 22.59 1.39
CA TYR A 178 -5.29 21.47 1.92
C TYR A 178 -4.99 21.22 3.40
N LEU A 179 -3.71 21.16 3.77
CA LEU A 179 -3.25 20.95 5.15
C LEU A 179 -3.56 22.13 6.06
N ALA A 180 -3.72 23.34 5.53
CA ALA A 180 -4.21 24.49 6.29
C ALA A 180 -5.72 24.44 6.54
N THR A 181 -6.47 23.59 5.83
CA THR A 181 -7.95 23.53 5.86
C THR A 181 -8.43 22.11 6.21
N ALA A 182 -9.03 21.39 5.26
CA ALA A 182 -9.65 20.09 5.47
C ALA A 182 -8.66 18.97 5.89
N GLY A 183 -7.36 19.20 5.69
CA GLY A 183 -6.28 18.31 6.09
C GLY A 183 -5.65 18.64 7.44
N ARG A 184 -6.06 19.72 8.12
CA ARG A 184 -5.35 20.25 9.31
C ARG A 184 -5.24 19.23 10.43
N ASP A 185 -6.32 18.51 10.68
CA ASP A 185 -6.40 17.54 11.79
C ASP A 185 -6.01 16.13 11.34
N LYS A 186 -5.55 15.98 10.08
CA LYS A 186 -5.17 14.69 9.51
C LYS A 186 -3.74 14.37 9.94
N VAL A 187 -3.64 13.42 10.87
CA VAL A 187 -2.37 12.91 11.41
C VAL A 187 -2.08 11.49 10.91
N GLY A 188 -0.80 11.13 10.92
CA GLY A 188 -0.26 9.79 10.73
C GLY A 188 -0.20 9.01 12.04
N PHE A 189 0.77 8.11 12.13
CA PHE A 189 0.94 7.14 13.21
C PHE A 189 2.24 7.31 14.00
N SER A 190 3.32 7.77 13.36
CA SER A 190 4.59 7.96 14.06
C SER A 190 4.57 9.22 14.92
N GLN A 191 5.39 9.22 15.98
CA GLN A 191 5.61 10.42 16.79
C GLN A 191 6.45 11.44 16.00
N ASP A 192 6.13 12.72 16.14
CA ASP A 192 6.84 13.83 15.55
C ASP A 192 7.95 14.30 16.51
N PRO A 193 9.23 14.02 16.23
CA PRO A 193 10.33 14.41 17.11
C PRO A 193 10.41 15.92 17.30
N ALA A 194 9.91 16.71 16.33
CA ALA A 194 9.93 18.16 16.39
C ALA A 194 8.89 18.75 17.36
N ARG A 195 7.92 17.96 17.81
CA ARG A 195 6.84 18.38 18.73
C ARG A 195 7.10 17.95 20.19
N GLY A 196 8.22 17.29 20.48
CA GLY A 196 8.64 16.89 21.83
C GLY A 196 7.69 15.91 22.52
N ASP A 197 7.78 15.78 23.86
CA ASP A 197 6.98 14.88 24.69
C ASP A 197 5.50 15.30 24.86
N GLN A 198 4.93 16.07 23.93
CA GLN A 198 3.49 16.33 23.97
C GLN A 198 2.76 15.00 23.78
N VAL A 199 1.80 14.72 24.67
CA VAL A 199 1.05 13.45 24.79
C VAL A 199 0.29 13.04 23.51
N ASP A 200 0.30 13.89 22.46
CA ASP A 200 -0.41 13.69 21.20
C ASP A 200 0.35 14.18 19.95
N SER A 201 1.69 14.18 19.98
CA SER A 201 2.55 14.65 18.89
C SER A 201 2.61 13.72 17.67
N LEU A 202 1.48 13.26 17.13
CA LEU A 202 1.50 12.47 15.89
C LEU A 202 1.93 13.33 14.69
N VAL A 203 2.69 12.70 13.79
CA VAL A 203 3.17 13.32 12.56
C VAL A 203 2.00 13.82 11.70
N GLY A 204 1.98 15.12 11.42
CA GLY A 204 1.01 15.75 10.53
C GLY A 204 1.60 16.05 9.15
N GLY A 205 0.92 16.92 8.41
CA GLY A 205 1.42 17.44 7.13
C GLY A 205 1.62 16.36 6.08
N MET A 206 2.63 16.53 5.21
CA MET A 206 2.90 15.59 4.12
C MET A 206 3.34 14.20 4.61
N ARG A 207 4.15 14.14 5.68
CA ARG A 207 4.49 12.86 6.31
C ARG A 207 3.26 12.16 6.91
N GLY A 208 2.32 12.91 7.50
CA GLY A 208 1.05 12.34 7.98
C GLY A 208 0.20 11.78 6.84
N VAL A 209 0.13 12.49 5.71
CA VAL A 209 -0.57 12.02 4.50
C VAL A 209 0.03 10.73 3.96
N ILE A 210 1.36 10.63 3.85
CA ILE A 210 2.02 9.43 3.31
C ILE A 210 1.87 8.23 4.25
N GLU A 211 1.95 8.43 5.57
CA GLU A 211 1.74 7.35 6.56
C GLU A 211 0.33 6.76 6.48
N ARG A 212 -0.70 7.62 6.35
CA ARG A 212 -2.09 7.17 6.16
C ARG A 212 -2.26 6.36 4.88
N ASN A 213 -1.60 6.75 3.79
CA ASN A 213 -1.65 6.01 2.53
C ASN A 213 -0.92 4.66 2.63
N ALA A 214 0.31 4.66 3.15
CA ALA A 214 1.11 3.45 3.32
C ALA A 214 0.39 2.42 4.20
N MET A 215 -0.19 2.85 5.33
CA MET A 215 -0.99 1.98 6.19
C MET A 215 -2.23 1.44 5.46
N ARG A 216 -2.99 2.26 4.72
CA ARG A 216 -4.18 1.78 3.99
C ARG A 216 -3.85 0.75 2.92
N TYR A 217 -2.71 0.89 2.23
CA TYR A 217 -2.23 -0.10 1.27
C TYR A 217 -1.75 -1.37 1.96
N TYR A 218 -1.01 -1.26 3.08
CA TYR A 218 -0.63 -2.44 3.87
C TYR A 218 -1.86 -3.21 4.37
N LEU A 219 -2.84 -2.53 4.95
CA LEU A 219 -4.09 -3.18 5.39
C LEU A 219 -4.82 -3.85 4.23
N ALA A 220 -4.75 -3.28 3.01
CA ALA A 220 -5.31 -3.92 1.82
C ALA A 220 -4.58 -5.20 1.42
N ILE A 221 -3.25 -5.22 1.54
CA ILE A 221 -2.42 -6.41 1.33
C ILE A 221 -2.77 -7.47 2.38
N ASP A 222 -2.79 -7.09 3.65
CA ASP A 222 -3.04 -7.97 4.78
C ASP A 222 -4.39 -8.69 4.67
N VAL A 223 -5.49 -7.95 4.48
CA VAL A 223 -6.82 -8.58 4.31
C VAL A 223 -6.92 -9.40 3.02
N THR A 224 -6.09 -9.11 2.01
CA THR A 224 -6.04 -9.93 0.79
C THR A 224 -5.48 -11.31 1.09
N LEU A 225 -4.47 -11.39 1.97
CA LEU A 225 -3.89 -12.64 2.44
C LEU A 225 -4.86 -13.37 3.38
N ASP A 226 -5.43 -12.68 4.38
CA ASP A 226 -6.36 -13.27 5.36
C ASP A 226 -7.62 -13.88 4.71
N THR A 227 -8.06 -13.33 3.58
CA THR A 227 -9.26 -13.79 2.87
C THR A 227 -8.97 -14.76 1.72
N ALA A 228 -7.71 -15.14 1.48
CA ALA A 228 -7.29 -15.88 0.29
C ALA A 228 -8.11 -17.16 0.02
N ASP A 229 -8.37 -17.93 1.09
CA ASP A 229 -9.03 -19.25 1.03
C ASP A 229 -10.55 -19.19 0.99
N VAL A 230 -11.15 -18.00 1.12
CA VAL A 230 -12.60 -17.85 1.08
C VAL A 230 -13.12 -18.18 -0.32
N LYS A 231 -14.13 -19.04 -0.39
CA LYS A 231 -14.81 -19.44 -1.63
C LYS A 231 -16.34 -19.28 -1.48
N PRO A 232 -17.05 -18.89 -2.56
CA PRO A 232 -16.57 -18.53 -3.90
C PRO A 232 -15.91 -17.14 -3.93
N ALA A 233 -15.32 -16.76 -5.07
CA ALA A 233 -14.60 -15.49 -5.25
C ALA A 233 -15.44 -14.23 -4.92
N GLU A 234 -16.76 -14.29 -5.13
CA GLU A 234 -17.67 -13.21 -4.73
C GLU A 234 -17.73 -13.05 -3.19
N ARG A 235 -17.88 -14.16 -2.46
CA ARG A 235 -17.87 -14.16 -0.99
C ARG A 235 -16.53 -13.67 -0.46
N ARG A 236 -15.42 -14.08 -1.08
CA ARG A 236 -14.09 -13.58 -0.73
C ARG A 236 -13.98 -12.07 -0.86
N ARG A 237 -14.44 -11.52 -1.98
CA ARG A 237 -14.41 -10.07 -2.22
C ARG A 237 -15.24 -9.32 -1.20
N GLU A 238 -16.45 -9.80 -0.94
CA GLU A 238 -17.33 -9.18 0.05
C GLU A 238 -16.69 -9.21 1.45
N GLN A 239 -16.14 -10.34 1.86
CA GLN A 239 -15.43 -10.47 3.13
C GLN A 239 -14.22 -9.51 3.20
N ARG A 240 -13.41 -9.45 2.14
CA ARG A 240 -12.25 -8.55 2.04
C ARG A 240 -12.62 -7.07 2.20
N LEU A 241 -13.74 -6.62 1.61
CA LEU A 241 -14.24 -5.25 1.79
C LEU A 241 -14.61 -4.96 3.25
N ASN A 242 -15.30 -5.89 3.90
CA ASN A 242 -15.72 -5.74 5.29
C ASN A 242 -14.52 -5.74 6.24
N GLU A 243 -13.55 -6.63 6.02
CA GLU A 243 -12.34 -6.72 6.83
C GLU A 243 -11.44 -5.50 6.64
N TRP A 244 -11.28 -5.01 5.41
CA TRP A 244 -10.50 -3.79 5.16
C TRP A 244 -11.11 -2.59 5.91
N PHE A 245 -12.43 -2.40 5.81
CA PHE A 245 -13.12 -1.32 6.52
C PHE A 245 -12.94 -1.46 8.03
N THR A 246 -13.14 -2.67 8.57
CA THR A 246 -12.95 -2.96 10.00
C THR A 246 -11.51 -2.66 10.44
N ALA A 247 -10.52 -3.02 9.63
CA ALA A 247 -9.12 -2.76 9.91
C ALA A 247 -8.81 -1.26 9.93
N THR A 248 -9.35 -0.47 8.98
CA THR A 248 -9.19 0.98 8.99
C THR A 248 -9.86 1.63 10.20
N GLU A 249 -11.00 1.10 10.64
CA GLU A 249 -11.75 1.60 11.80
C GLU A 249 -11.10 1.26 13.15
N ARG A 250 -10.08 0.39 13.20
CA ARG A 250 -9.23 0.26 14.40
C ARG A 250 -8.36 1.50 14.63
N PHE A 251 -8.11 2.27 13.57
CA PHE A 251 -7.29 3.47 13.57
C PHE A 251 -8.11 4.70 13.17
N LYS A 252 -9.30 4.89 13.77
CA LYS A 252 -10.26 5.91 13.32
C LYS A 252 -9.67 7.31 13.21
N ARG A 253 -8.89 7.74 14.20
CA ARG A 253 -8.25 9.06 14.20
C ARG A 253 -7.39 9.29 12.94
N GLN A 254 -6.70 8.25 12.49
CA GLN A 254 -5.82 8.31 11.33
C GLN A 254 -6.53 7.95 10.03
N LEU A 255 -7.44 6.98 10.00
CA LEU A 255 -7.89 6.37 8.75
C LEU A 255 -9.39 6.45 8.46
N HIS A 256 -10.22 6.89 9.42
CA HIS A 256 -11.65 7.04 9.17
C HIS A 256 -11.89 8.11 8.10
N GLU A 257 -12.72 7.77 7.12
CA GLU A 257 -13.06 8.65 6.00
C GLU A 257 -14.52 8.58 5.56
N LEU A 258 -15.21 7.46 5.80
CA LEU A 258 -16.59 7.19 5.38
C LEU A 258 -17.27 6.27 6.40
N ASP A 259 -18.60 6.31 6.44
CA ASP A 259 -19.39 5.28 7.10
C ASP A 259 -19.33 3.95 6.34
N ARG A 260 -19.62 2.85 7.06
CA ARG A 260 -19.48 1.49 6.54
C ARG A 260 -20.34 1.26 5.30
N ASP A 261 -21.61 1.64 5.38
CA ASP A 261 -22.57 1.37 4.32
C ASP A 261 -22.24 2.16 3.04
N ASP A 262 -21.78 3.41 3.20
CA ASP A 262 -21.29 4.22 2.09
C ASP A 262 -20.07 3.60 1.42
N TYR A 263 -19.06 3.21 2.21
CA TYR A 263 -17.87 2.54 1.69
C TYR A 263 -18.26 1.26 0.93
N LEU A 264 -19.02 0.36 1.55
CA LEU A 264 -19.39 -0.92 0.94
C LEU A 264 -20.22 -0.72 -0.34
N SER A 265 -21.19 0.20 -0.31
CA SER A 265 -22.02 0.53 -1.47
C SER A 265 -21.18 1.00 -2.66
N ILE A 266 -20.27 1.95 -2.42
CA ILE A 266 -19.35 2.48 -3.44
C ILE A 266 -18.46 1.37 -3.98
N LYS A 267 -17.76 0.63 -3.12
CA LYS A 267 -16.81 -0.39 -3.56
C LYS A 267 -17.48 -1.54 -4.31
N ARG A 268 -18.67 -1.99 -3.89
CA ARG A 268 -19.43 -3.01 -4.61
C ARG A 268 -19.80 -2.54 -6.02
N ALA A 269 -20.18 -1.27 -6.21
CA ALA A 269 -20.44 -0.72 -7.54
C ALA A 269 -19.15 -0.66 -8.40
N GLU A 270 -18.04 -0.21 -7.83
CA GLU A 270 -16.74 -0.15 -8.50
C GLU A 270 -16.23 -1.54 -8.93
N PHE A 271 -16.38 -2.56 -8.08
CA PHE A 271 -16.05 -3.94 -8.43
C PHE A 271 -16.95 -4.51 -9.53
N ARG A 272 -18.27 -4.25 -9.48
CA ARG A 272 -19.18 -4.69 -10.55
C ARG A 272 -18.77 -4.11 -11.90
N ARG A 273 -18.46 -2.81 -11.95
CA ARG A 273 -17.96 -2.17 -13.17
C ARG A 273 -16.63 -2.75 -13.63
N ALA A 274 -15.68 -2.96 -12.71
CA ALA A 274 -14.37 -3.52 -13.06
C ALA A 274 -14.46 -4.94 -13.64
N LEU A 275 -15.44 -5.76 -13.21
CA LEU A 275 -15.66 -7.10 -13.73
C LEU A 275 -16.25 -7.15 -15.14
N VAL A 276 -17.05 -6.15 -15.54
CA VAL A 276 -17.65 -6.09 -16.89
C VAL A 276 -16.60 -5.81 -17.96
N HIS A 277 -15.47 -5.23 -17.58
CA HIS A 277 -14.36 -4.87 -18.47
C HIS A 277 -13.13 -5.79 -18.35
N ARG A 278 -13.27 -6.94 -17.67
CA ARG A 278 -12.24 -8.00 -17.64
C ARG A 278 -12.42 -8.98 -18.79
#